data_AF-A0A0Q4KP29-F1
#
_entry.id   AF-A0A0Q4KP29-F1
#
_cell.length_a   1.000
_cell.length_b   1.000
_cell.length_c   1.000
_cell.angle_alpha   90.00
_cell.angle_beta   90.00
_cell.angle_gamma   90.00
#
_symmetry.space_group_name_H-M   'P 1'
#
loop_
_entity.id
_entity.type
_entity.pdbx_description
1 polymer ?
#
loop_
_entity_poly.entity_id
_entity_poly.type
_entity_poly.pdbx_seq_one_letter_code
_entity_poly.pdbx_strand_id
1 'polypeptide(L)'
;MAKEYRAKVFKSGNSVALRLPKALGIVEGAEMTVREDRGSFIVEPYSPKPKKIDLTGIYGSIPGLKLLDREDRMFEPSPRPWDDPSWPGPSDPQ
;
A
#
# COMPACT_ATOMS: atom_id res chain seq x y z
N MET A 1 -6.26 10.51 31.07
CA MET A 1 -6.57 9.11 31.44
C MET A 1 -7.11 8.42 30.19
N ALA A 2 -6.53 7.30 29.78
CA ALA A 2 -7.07 6.54 28.66
C ALA A 2 -8.43 5.93 29.07
N LYS A 3 -9.43 6.02 28.21
CA LYS A 3 -10.76 5.47 28.50
C LYS A 3 -10.71 3.95 28.28
N GLU A 4 -10.86 3.20 29.36
CA GLU A 4 -10.89 1.74 29.31
C GLU A 4 -12.28 1.25 28.88
N TYR A 5 -12.32 0.29 27.96
CA TYR A 5 -13.57 -0.29 27.47
C TYR A 5 -13.53 -1.81 27.68
N ARG A 6 -14.51 -2.35 28.40
CA ARG A 6 -14.69 -3.79 28.50
C ARG A 6 -15.37 -4.30 27.24
N ALA A 7 -14.63 -5.04 26.42
CA ALA A 7 -15.12 -5.64 25.19
C ALA A 7 -15.30 -7.16 25.33
N LYS A 8 -16.20 -7.72 24.51
CA LYS A 8 -16.47 -9.17 24.48
C LYS A 8 -15.89 -9.77 23.21
N VAL A 9 -15.25 -10.93 23.35
CA VAL A 9 -14.80 -11.77 22.25
C VAL A 9 -15.93 -12.74 21.84
N PHE A 10 -16.13 -12.92 20.55
CA PHE A 10 -17.14 -13.83 20.00
C PHE A 10 -16.61 -14.57 18.77
N LYS A 11 -17.23 -15.72 18.45
CA LYS A 11 -16.88 -16.53 17.27
C LYS A 11 -17.36 -15.83 15.99
N SER A 12 -16.51 -15.77 14.99
CA SER A 12 -16.79 -15.26 13.65
C SER A 12 -16.24 -16.26 12.62
N GLY A 13 -17.08 -17.19 12.16
CA GLY A 13 -16.64 -18.29 11.29
C GLY A 13 -15.59 -19.18 11.95
N ASN A 14 -14.44 -19.35 11.29
CA ASN A 14 -13.27 -20.07 11.80
C ASN A 14 -12.34 -19.20 12.65
N SER A 15 -12.77 -17.98 12.98
CA SER A 15 -11.96 -16.99 13.70
C SER A 15 -12.73 -16.45 14.91
N VAL A 16 -12.08 -15.55 15.66
CA VAL A 16 -12.70 -14.78 16.74
C VAL A 16 -12.64 -13.29 16.42
N ALA A 17 -13.59 -12.54 16.94
CA ALA A 17 -13.66 -11.10 16.80
C ALA A 17 -13.80 -10.43 18.16
N LEU A 18 -13.21 -9.24 18.30
CA LEU A 18 -13.34 -8.37 19.47
C LEU A 18 -14.30 -7.23 19.14
N ARG A 19 -15.31 -7.00 19.97
CA ARG A 19 -16.25 -5.89 19.75
C ARG A 19 -15.61 -4.54 20.09
N LEU A 20 -15.39 -3.71 19.09
CA LEU A 20 -14.87 -2.35 19.27
C LEU A 20 -16.03 -1.34 19.43
N PRO A 21 -16.06 -0.52 20.48
CA PRO A 21 -17.07 0.53 20.64
C PRO A 21 -16.99 1.58 19.52
N LYS A 22 -18.13 2.03 19.01
CA LYS A 22 -18.23 3.09 17.97
C LYS A 22 -17.52 4.39 18.37
N ALA A 23 -17.45 4.68 19.67
CA ALA A 23 -16.75 5.85 20.22
C ALA A 23 -15.23 5.86 19.93
N LEU A 24 -14.65 4.74 19.48
CA LEU A 24 -13.25 4.67 19.05
C LEU A 24 -13.03 5.23 17.64
N GLY A 25 -14.10 5.52 16.87
CA GLY A 25 -14.00 6.12 15.54
C GLY A 25 -13.49 5.18 14.44
N ILE A 26 -13.40 3.88 14.71
CA ILE A 26 -13.01 2.87 13.70
C ILE A 26 -14.21 2.59 12.80
N VAL A 27 -14.01 2.70 11.48
CA VAL A 27 -15.03 2.47 10.47
C VAL A 27 -15.16 0.98 10.17
N GLU A 28 -16.37 0.52 9.87
CA GLU A 28 -16.61 -0.84 9.43
C GLU A 28 -15.87 -1.13 8.11
N GLY A 29 -15.25 -2.31 8.00
CA GLY A 29 -14.44 -2.69 6.84
C GLY A 29 -13.02 -2.12 6.81
N ALA A 30 -12.60 -1.34 7.82
CA ALA A 30 -11.22 -0.86 7.89
C ALA A 30 -10.22 -2.02 8.08
N GLU A 31 -9.13 -2.00 7.31
CA GLU A 31 -8.01 -2.92 7.48
C GLU A 31 -7.13 -2.49 8.65
N MET A 32 -6.76 -3.46 9.50
CA MET A 32 -5.97 -3.22 10.70
C MET A 32 -4.85 -4.25 10.79
N THR A 33 -3.68 -3.82 11.25
CA THR A 33 -2.61 -4.72 11.69
C THR A 33 -2.86 -5.12 13.14
N VAL A 34 -2.88 -6.42 13.42
CA VAL A 34 -2.94 -6.96 14.78
C VAL A 34 -1.61 -7.62 15.10
N ARG A 35 -0.98 -7.21 16.21
CA ARG A 35 0.29 -7.78 16.68
C ARG A 35 0.18 -8.16 18.14
N GLU A 36 0.71 -9.32 18.48
CA GLU A 36 0.91 -9.72 19.87
C GLU A 36 2.26 -9.21 20.37
N ASP A 37 2.26 -8.55 21.52
CA ASP A 37 3.46 -8.14 22.24
C ASP A 37 3.28 -8.43 23.74
N ARG A 38 4.07 -9.37 24.26
CA ARG A 38 4.12 -9.72 25.69
C ARG A 38 2.74 -9.97 26.33
N GLY A 39 1.86 -10.67 25.60
CA GLY A 39 0.50 -10.98 26.06
C GLY A 39 -0.51 -9.84 25.92
N SER A 40 -0.11 -8.71 25.31
CA SER A 40 -1.01 -7.65 24.87
C SER A 40 -1.22 -7.73 23.37
N PHE A 41 -2.43 -7.39 22.90
CA PHE A 41 -2.71 -7.23 21.48
C PHE A 41 -2.72 -5.74 21.12
N ILE A 42 -1.85 -5.36 20.20
CA ILE A 42 -1.75 -4.02 19.65
C ILE A 42 -2.46 -4.03 18.29
N VAL A 43 -3.44 -3.14 18.12
CA VAL A 43 -4.21 -3.00 16.89
C VAL A 43 -3.99 -1.60 16.32
N GLU A 44 -3.45 -1.53 15.10
CA GLU A 44 -3.09 -0.28 14.43
C GLU A 44 -3.70 -0.24 13.02
N PRO A 45 -4.09 0.93 12.48
CA PRO A 45 -4.52 1.04 11.09
C PRO A 45 -3.51 0.39 10.15
N TYR A 46 -4.00 -0.40 9.19
CA TYR A 46 -3.12 -0.97 8.18
C TYR A 46 -2.60 0.14 7.28
N SER A 47 -1.33 0.50 7.48
CA SER A 47 -0.59 1.37 6.57
C SER A 47 0.41 0.49 5.83
N PRO A 48 0.10 0.03 4.61
CA PRO A 48 1.11 -0.66 3.82
C PRO A 48 2.27 0.32 3.61
N LYS A 49 3.49 -0.07 3.98
CA LYS A 49 4.67 0.65 3.48
C LYS A 49 4.53 0.65 1.96
N PRO A 50 4.71 1.80 1.27
CA PRO A 50 4.65 1.82 -0.18
C PRO A 50 5.58 0.72 -0.68
N LYS A 51 5.06 -0.16 -1.55
CA LYS A 51 5.85 -1.22 -2.17
C LYS A 51 6.94 -0.55 -2.98
N LYS A 52 8.11 -0.33 -2.35
CA LYS A 52 9.29 0.13 -3.07
C LYS A 52 9.77 -1.04 -3.92
N ILE A 53 10.15 -0.74 -5.15
CA ILE A 53 10.87 -1.71 -5.98
C ILE A 53 12.15 -2.05 -5.21
N ASP A 54 12.32 -3.31 -4.86
CA ASP A 54 13.53 -3.79 -4.20
C ASP A 54 14.64 -3.90 -5.26
N LEU A 55 15.61 -2.99 -5.17
CA LEU A 55 16.77 -2.96 -6.06
C LEU A 55 17.98 -3.66 -5.44
N THR A 56 17.89 -4.27 -4.26
CA THR A 56 19.05 -4.83 -3.54
C THR A 56 19.82 -5.88 -4.36
N GLY A 57 19.12 -6.67 -5.19
CA GLY A 57 19.73 -7.66 -6.09
C GLY A 57 20.16 -7.13 -7.46
N ILE A 58 19.79 -5.90 -7.82
CA ILE A 58 20.03 -5.32 -9.16
C ILE A 58 21.02 -4.16 -9.08
N TYR A 59 21.03 -3.44 -7.96
CA TYR A 59 21.91 -2.31 -7.75
C TYR A 59 23.37 -2.76 -7.76
N GLY A 60 24.12 -2.31 -8.77
CA GLY A 60 25.53 -2.67 -8.96
C GLY A 60 25.79 -4.01 -9.64
N SER A 61 24.75 -4.73 -10.11
CA SER A 61 24.95 -6.00 -10.84
C SER A 61 25.61 -5.83 -12.22
N ILE A 62 25.72 -4.59 -12.71
CA ILE A 62 26.38 -4.24 -13.98
C ILE A 62 27.48 -3.21 -13.71
N PRO A 63 28.66 -3.62 -13.21
CA PRO A 63 29.73 -2.71 -12.79
C PRO A 63 30.40 -1.96 -13.96
N GLY A 64 30.24 -2.44 -15.18
CA GLY A 64 30.76 -1.82 -16.41
C GLY A 64 29.76 -0.95 -17.17
N LEU A 65 28.57 -0.69 -16.60
CA LEU A 65 27.54 0.10 -17.27
C LEU A 65 28.03 1.54 -17.48
N LYS A 66 28.18 1.94 -18.74
CA LYS A 66 28.51 3.32 -19.11
C LYS A 66 27.23 4.07 -19.45
N LEU A 67 27.18 5.34 -19.07
CA LEU A 67 26.12 6.23 -19.53
C LEU A 67 26.22 6.34 -21.06
N LEU A 68 25.08 6.22 -21.73
CA LEU A 68 24.99 6.52 -23.16
C LEU A 68 25.23 8.02 -23.39
N ASP A 69 25.89 8.34 -24.50
CA ASP A 69 26.05 9.71 -24.94
C ASP A 69 24.68 10.36 -25.19
N ARG A 70 24.64 11.69 -25.26
CA ARG A 70 23.35 12.42 -25.36
C ARG A 70 22.62 12.05 -26.64
N GLU A 71 23.37 11.91 -27.72
CA GLU A 71 22.91 11.62 -29.08
C GLU A 71 22.28 10.23 -29.15
N ASP A 72 22.89 9.24 -28.49
CA ASP A 72 22.40 7.85 -28.41
C ASP A 72 21.16 7.69 -27.51
N ARG A 73 20.85 8.71 -26.69
CA ARG A 73 19.64 8.74 -25.86
C ARG A 73 18.48 9.49 -26.51
N MET A 74 18.67 10.02 -27.72
CA MET A 74 17.59 10.63 -28.47
C MET A 74 16.77 9.55 -29.16
N PHE A 75 15.48 9.49 -28.83
CA PHE A 75 14.53 8.61 -29.49
C PHE A 75 13.56 9.46 -30.31
N GLU A 76 13.19 8.97 -31.48
CA GLU A 76 12.04 9.51 -32.20
C GLU A 76 10.78 9.34 -31.33
N PRO A 77 9.92 10.36 -31.22
CA PRO A 77 8.66 10.23 -30.50
C PRO A 77 7.84 9.09 -31.11
N SER A 78 7.60 8.05 -30.33
CA SER A 78 6.65 7.00 -30.70
C SER A 78 5.23 7.53 -30.49
N PRO A 79 4.30 7.33 -31.45
CA PRO A 79 2.92 7.77 -31.31
C PRO A 79 2.30 7.12 -30.08
N ARG A 80 1.80 7.95 -29.17
CA ARG A 80 1.16 7.53 -27.93
C ARG A 80 -0.35 7.51 -28.11
N PRO A 81 -1.07 6.68 -27.36
CA PRO A 81 -2.54 6.65 -27.43
C PRO A 81 -3.19 8.02 -27.19
N TRP A 82 -2.54 8.89 -26.41
CA TRP A 82 -3.01 10.25 -26.13
C TRP A 82 -2.59 11.32 -27.13
N ASP A 83 -1.84 10.95 -28.17
CA ASP A 83 -1.57 11.82 -29.31
C ASP A 83 -2.72 11.76 -30.34
N ASP A 84 -3.64 10.80 -30.20
CA ASP A 84 -4.85 10.68 -31.02
C ASP A 84 -5.89 11.74 -30.60
N PRO A 85 -6.42 12.56 -31.52
CA PRO A 85 -7.50 13.52 -31.21
C PRO A 85 -8.77 12.89 -30.62
N SER A 86 -8.97 11.59 -30.83
CA SER A 86 -10.07 10.81 -30.26
C SER A 86 -9.79 10.23 -28.87
N TRP A 87 -8.61 10.49 -28.29
CA TRP A 87 -8.26 10.01 -26.96
C TRP A 87 -9.18 10.59 -25.88
N PRO A 88 -9.90 9.77 -25.11
CA PRO A 88 -10.90 10.23 -24.15
C PRO A 88 -10.33 10.84 -22.87
N GLY A 89 -9.00 10.93 -22.74
CA GLY A 89 -8.34 11.34 -21.50
C GLY A 89 -8.31 10.23 -20.44
N PRO A 90 -7.71 10.48 -19.27
CA PRO A 90 -7.80 9.55 -18.15
C PRO A 90 -9.26 9.44 -17.71
N SER A 91 -9.83 8.23 -17.74
CA SER A 91 -11.12 7.97 -17.09
C SER A 91 -10.91 7.96 -15.58
N ASP A 92 -11.58 8.85 -14.85
CA ASP A 92 -11.63 8.79 -13.40
C ASP A 92 -12.20 7.43 -12.97
N PRO A 93 -11.55 6.71 -12.03
CA PRO A 93 -12.15 5.51 -11.46
C PRO A 93 -13.42 5.91 -10.68
N GLN A 94 -14.57 5.36 -11.09
CA GLN A 94 -15.83 5.39 -10.34
C GLN A 94 -15.76 4.57 -9.06
#